data_AF-A0A6I2UCZ7-F1
#
_entry.id   AF-A0A6I2UCZ7-F1
#
_cell.length_a   1.000
_cell.length_b   1.000
_cell.length_c   1.000
_cell.angle_alpha   90.00
_cell.angle_beta   90.00
_cell.angle_gamma   90.00
#
_symmetry.space_group_name_H-M   'P 1'
#
loop_
_entity.id
_entity.type
_entity.pdbx_description
1 polymer ?
#
loop_
_entity_poly.entity_id
_entity_poly.type
_entity_poly.pdbx_seq_one_letter_code
_entity_poly.pdbx_strand_id
1 'polypeptide(L)'
;MYDYLIVGSGLYGAVFAHEMKKAGRSVLVLEKREHTGGNVYCQEKEGINIHVYGAHIFHTDDREVWEYVQQFAEFNNYVNSPVANYKGELYNLPFNMNTFSKMWGVATPKEAAEKIAEQRKAVSGEPRNLEEQAISLIGTDIYTKLIKGYTEKQWGRSCRELPAFIIKRLPVRYTFDNNYFNDRYQGIPIGGYNKLIAGLLDGIEVRTGVDYNACRQEYAGMARHVVYTGAIDAYFDYQLGQLEYRGLRFETERLEKVNHQGVAVMNYTERQVPYTRVIEHKHFEFGTQPVTYITREYPADWQPGQTAYYPVNNDKNQALYERYARLAAGEKHVIFGGRLAEYKYYDMDDVIRSALNRVREILS
;
A
#
# COMPACT_ATOMS: atom_id res chain seq x y z
N MET A 1 28.81 -20.03 -4.78
CA MET A 1 28.05 -19.76 -3.54
C MET A 1 27.90 -18.26 -3.43
N TYR A 2 26.68 -17.75 -3.32
CA TYR A 2 26.39 -16.33 -3.18
C TYR A 2 26.62 -15.88 -1.74
N ASP A 3 26.83 -14.58 -1.52
CA ASP A 3 26.81 -14.02 -0.18
C ASP A 3 25.36 -13.93 0.34
N TYR A 4 24.43 -13.53 -0.54
CA TYR A 4 23.00 -13.40 -0.21
C TYR A 4 22.10 -14.08 -1.23
N LEU A 5 21.10 -14.81 -0.73
CA LEU A 5 19.92 -15.24 -1.48
C LEU A 5 18.73 -14.44 -0.95
N ILE A 6 18.04 -13.71 -1.81
CA ILE A 6 16.93 -12.84 -1.44
C ILE A 6 15.63 -13.46 -1.97
N VAL A 7 14.66 -13.66 -1.08
CA VAL A 7 13.34 -14.21 -1.39
C VAL A 7 12.34 -13.07 -1.49
N GLY A 8 11.90 -12.79 -2.72
CA GLY A 8 11.00 -11.71 -3.11
C GLY A 8 11.73 -10.53 -3.74
N SER A 9 11.20 -10.06 -4.87
CA SER A 9 11.76 -8.98 -5.68
C SER A 9 11.01 -7.64 -5.54
N GLY A 10 10.21 -7.49 -4.48
CA GLY A 10 9.58 -6.22 -4.11
C GLY A 10 10.61 -5.19 -3.63
N LEU A 11 10.15 -3.98 -3.31
CA LEU A 11 11.03 -2.85 -2.93
C LEU A 11 12.09 -3.22 -1.88
N TYR A 12 11.72 -3.89 -0.79
CA TYR A 12 12.68 -4.29 0.24
C TYR A 12 13.81 -5.16 -0.34
N GLY A 13 13.45 -6.23 -1.05
CA GLY A 13 14.39 -7.17 -1.63
C GLY A 13 15.26 -6.53 -2.71
N ALA A 14 14.66 -5.71 -3.58
CA ALA A 14 15.38 -5.02 -4.65
C ALA A 14 16.38 -3.97 -4.12
N VAL A 15 16.01 -3.17 -3.12
CA VAL A 15 16.91 -2.21 -2.46
C VAL A 15 18.06 -2.94 -1.75
N PHE A 16 17.74 -4.00 -1.00
CA PHE A 16 18.77 -4.80 -0.33
C PHE A 16 19.74 -5.42 -1.34
N ALA A 17 19.21 -5.97 -2.44
CA ALA A 17 20.00 -6.56 -3.52
C ALA A 17 20.96 -5.54 -4.14
N HIS A 18 20.43 -4.35 -4.47
CA HIS A 18 21.19 -3.26 -5.06
C HIS A 18 22.36 -2.85 -4.16
N GLU A 19 22.09 -2.56 -2.89
CA GLU A 19 23.14 -2.08 -1.99
C GLU A 19 24.18 -3.15 -1.66
N MET A 20 23.77 -4.42 -1.50
CA MET A 20 24.74 -5.50 -1.29
C MET A 20 25.63 -5.72 -2.52
N LYS A 21 25.06 -5.67 -3.73
CA LYS A 21 25.86 -5.71 -4.96
C LYS A 21 26.82 -4.52 -5.03
N LYS A 22 26.35 -3.31 -4.71
CA LYS A 22 27.18 -2.09 -4.68
C LYS A 22 28.34 -2.21 -3.68
N ALA A 23 28.14 -2.94 -2.58
CA ALA A 23 29.17 -3.28 -1.61
C ALA A 23 30.07 -4.48 -2.03
N GLY A 24 29.99 -4.94 -3.29
CA GLY A 24 30.81 -6.02 -3.84
C GLY A 24 30.38 -7.42 -3.43
N ARG A 25 29.17 -7.59 -2.88
CA ARG A 25 28.62 -8.91 -2.50
C ARG A 25 27.92 -9.57 -3.67
N SER A 26 28.03 -10.89 -3.75
CA SER A 26 27.30 -11.69 -4.73
C SER A 26 25.87 -11.96 -4.26
N VAL A 27 24.88 -11.68 -5.12
CA VAL A 27 23.44 -11.74 -4.78
C VAL A 27 22.67 -12.56 -5.81
N LEU A 28 21.78 -13.43 -5.32
CA LEU A 28 20.74 -14.11 -6.10
C LEU A 28 19.37 -13.68 -5.58
N VAL A 29 18.45 -13.30 -6.48
CA VAL A 29 17.05 -12.99 -6.11
C VAL A 29 16.14 -14.08 -6.66
N LEU A 30 15.26 -14.59 -5.80
CA LEU A 30 14.18 -15.52 -6.16
C LEU A 30 12.84 -14.81 -6.04
N GLU A 31 12.00 -14.92 -7.05
CA GLU A 31 10.65 -14.36 -7.08
C GLU A 31 9.66 -15.45 -7.48
N LYS A 32 8.59 -15.59 -6.70
CA LYS A 32 7.58 -16.63 -6.97
C LYS A 32 6.64 -16.24 -8.11
N ARG A 33 6.47 -14.94 -8.36
CA ARG A 33 5.67 -14.43 -9.48
C ARG A 33 6.45 -14.54 -10.80
N GLU A 34 5.74 -14.43 -11.91
CA GLU A 34 6.32 -14.40 -13.26
C GLU A 34 6.96 -13.05 -13.63
N HIS A 35 6.97 -12.09 -12.70
CA HIS A 35 7.51 -10.76 -12.89
C HIS A 35 8.12 -10.25 -11.59
N THR A 36 9.00 -9.24 -11.71
CA THR A 36 9.63 -8.59 -10.56
C THR A 36 8.79 -7.44 -10.00
N GLY A 37 9.22 -6.85 -8.88
CA GLY A 37 8.65 -5.62 -8.32
C GLY A 37 7.55 -5.85 -7.29
N GLY A 38 7.17 -7.09 -7.02
CA GLY A 38 6.13 -7.39 -6.03
C GLY A 38 4.84 -6.64 -6.32
N ASN A 39 4.30 -5.92 -5.33
CA ASN A 39 3.04 -5.20 -5.47
C ASN A 39 3.15 -3.87 -6.25
N VAL A 40 4.34 -3.32 -6.47
CA VAL A 40 4.49 -2.09 -7.27
C VAL A 40 4.53 -2.36 -8.77
N TYR A 41 4.50 -3.64 -9.20
CA TYR A 41 4.57 -4.02 -10.60
C TYR A 41 3.50 -3.33 -11.47
N CYS A 42 3.95 -2.82 -12.61
CA CYS A 42 3.10 -2.25 -13.65
C CYS A 42 3.00 -3.19 -14.86
N GLN A 43 1.82 -3.31 -15.46
CA GLN A 43 1.67 -3.92 -16.78
C GLN A 43 1.50 -2.80 -17.82
N GLU A 44 2.41 -2.72 -18.79
CA GLU A 44 2.30 -1.76 -19.89
C GLU A 44 1.32 -2.29 -20.96
N LYS A 45 0.35 -1.46 -21.35
CA LYS A 45 -0.52 -1.69 -22.51
C LYS A 45 -0.83 -0.39 -23.23
N GLU A 46 -0.57 -0.34 -24.53
CA GLU A 46 -0.92 0.79 -25.41
C GLU A 46 -0.38 2.16 -24.92
N GLY A 47 0.79 2.16 -24.30
CA GLY A 47 1.43 3.32 -23.70
C GLY A 47 0.89 3.71 -22.31
N ILE A 48 0.13 2.82 -21.65
CA ILE A 48 -0.43 3.04 -20.30
C ILE A 48 0.17 2.02 -19.32
N ASN A 49 0.80 2.52 -18.25
CA ASN A 49 1.30 1.68 -17.16
C ASN A 49 0.17 1.37 -16.17
N ILE A 50 -0.35 0.15 -16.22
CA ILE A 50 -1.43 -0.34 -15.36
C ILE A 50 -0.83 -0.81 -14.04
N HIS A 51 -1.21 -0.19 -12.92
CA HIS A 51 -0.79 -0.62 -11.59
C HIS A 51 -1.59 -1.86 -11.18
N VAL A 52 -1.02 -3.06 -11.40
CA VAL A 52 -1.75 -4.34 -11.37
C VAL A 52 -2.34 -4.65 -10.00
N TYR A 53 -1.67 -4.22 -8.93
CA TYR A 53 -2.02 -4.55 -7.55
C TYR A 53 -2.57 -3.36 -6.77
N GLY A 54 -3.25 -2.46 -7.47
CA GLY A 54 -3.85 -1.25 -6.91
C GLY A 54 -2.99 0.00 -7.11
N ALA A 55 -3.56 1.16 -6.83
CA ALA A 55 -2.90 2.45 -6.99
C ALA A 55 -1.68 2.54 -6.06
N HIS A 56 -0.51 2.84 -6.64
CA HIS A 56 0.73 3.08 -5.92
C HIS A 56 1.20 4.49 -6.27
N ILE A 57 1.28 5.36 -5.28
CA ILE A 57 1.74 6.74 -5.42
C ILE A 57 2.92 6.89 -4.49
N PHE A 58 4.07 7.31 -5.00
CA PHE A 58 5.24 7.53 -4.16
C PHE A 58 5.10 8.87 -3.46
N HIS A 59 5.32 8.88 -2.16
CA HIS A 59 5.38 10.10 -1.35
C HIS A 59 6.38 9.88 -0.21
N THR A 60 7.07 10.93 0.21
CA THR A 60 7.93 10.91 1.39
C THR A 60 8.34 12.33 1.82
N ASP A 61 8.53 12.55 3.12
CA ASP A 61 9.27 13.70 3.65
C ASP A 61 10.79 13.45 3.70
N ASP A 62 11.21 12.19 3.52
CA ASP A 62 12.60 11.77 3.62
C ASP A 62 13.35 12.08 2.33
N ARG A 63 14.13 13.16 2.38
CA ARG A 63 14.95 13.61 1.25
C ARG A 63 15.93 12.54 0.77
N GLU A 64 16.52 11.76 1.66
CA GLU A 64 17.50 10.74 1.27
C GLU A 64 16.81 9.60 0.53
N VAL A 65 15.60 9.18 0.94
CA VAL A 65 14.81 8.18 0.20
C VAL A 65 14.37 8.71 -1.16
N TRP A 66 13.96 9.98 -1.24
CA TRP A 66 13.58 10.61 -2.51
C TRP A 66 14.76 10.68 -3.50
N GLU A 67 15.92 11.17 -3.04
CA GLU A 67 17.14 11.20 -3.84
C GLU A 67 17.63 9.80 -4.21
N TYR A 68 17.36 8.80 -3.36
CA TYR A 68 17.66 7.40 -3.65
C TYR A 68 16.88 6.88 -4.86
N VAL A 69 15.54 6.98 -4.84
CA VAL A 69 14.72 6.46 -5.95
C VAL A 69 14.94 7.21 -7.26
N GLN A 70 15.28 8.49 -7.20
CA GLN A 70 15.61 9.33 -8.35
C GLN A 70 16.88 8.91 -9.09
N GLN A 71 17.75 8.08 -8.49
CA GLN A 71 18.90 7.49 -9.20
C GLN A 71 18.46 6.49 -10.28
N PHE A 72 17.27 5.91 -10.16
CA PHE A 72 16.80 4.80 -10.99
C PHE A 72 15.64 5.18 -11.91
N ALA A 73 14.83 6.18 -11.54
CA ALA A 73 13.72 6.66 -12.35
C ALA A 73 13.49 8.14 -12.09
N GLU A 74 13.16 8.89 -13.15
CA GLU A 74 12.62 10.24 -13.03
C GLU A 74 11.16 10.17 -12.60
N PHE A 75 10.75 10.99 -11.63
CA PHE A 75 9.38 11.09 -11.16
C PHE A 75 8.68 12.33 -11.71
N ASN A 76 7.42 12.17 -12.10
CA ASN A 76 6.57 13.28 -12.49
C ASN A 76 6.02 14.05 -11.26
N ASN A 77 5.25 15.11 -11.53
CA ASN A 77 4.61 15.94 -10.51
C ASN A 77 3.16 15.53 -10.20
N TYR A 78 2.81 14.24 -10.35
CA TYR A 78 1.47 13.75 -10.03
C TYR A 78 1.14 14.02 -8.55
N VAL A 79 -0.02 14.64 -8.30
CA VAL A 79 -0.56 14.88 -6.97
C VAL A 79 -1.79 14.01 -6.78
N ASN A 80 -1.78 13.14 -5.78
CA ASN A 80 -2.92 12.31 -5.49
C ASN A 80 -4.06 13.15 -4.90
N SER A 81 -5.17 13.24 -5.63
CA SER A 81 -6.39 13.94 -5.19
C SER A 81 -7.62 13.07 -5.46
N PRO A 82 -7.83 11.98 -4.68
CA PRO A 82 -8.93 11.07 -4.91
C PRO A 82 -10.30 11.76 -4.82
N VAL A 83 -11.28 11.24 -5.54
CA VAL A 83 -12.69 11.66 -5.46
C VAL A 83 -13.51 10.56 -4.81
N ALA A 84 -14.38 10.90 -3.87
CA ALA A 84 -15.37 9.98 -3.31
C ALA A 84 -16.72 10.17 -4.00
N ASN A 85 -17.33 9.07 -4.43
CA ASN A 85 -18.68 9.00 -4.96
C ASN A 85 -19.59 8.32 -3.95
N TYR A 86 -20.54 9.08 -3.41
CA TYR A 86 -21.61 8.60 -2.54
C TYR A 86 -22.96 8.84 -3.22
N LYS A 87 -23.57 7.78 -3.78
CA LYS A 87 -24.89 7.87 -4.45
C LYS A 87 -24.94 8.91 -5.57
N GLY A 88 -23.84 9.10 -6.31
CA GLY A 88 -23.71 10.11 -7.35
C GLY A 88 -23.28 11.49 -6.85
N GLU A 89 -23.25 11.73 -5.53
CA GLU A 89 -22.65 12.93 -4.96
C GLU A 89 -21.12 12.79 -4.92
N LEU A 90 -20.42 13.71 -5.58
CA LEU A 90 -18.96 13.73 -5.65
C LEU A 90 -18.37 14.65 -4.59
N TYR A 91 -17.36 14.15 -3.88
CA TYR A 91 -16.62 14.85 -2.84
C TYR A 91 -15.12 14.73 -3.06
N ASN A 92 -14.37 15.80 -2.84
CA ASN A 92 -12.91 15.72 -2.86
C ASN A 92 -12.38 15.08 -1.57
N LEU A 93 -11.29 14.32 -1.70
CA LEU A 93 -10.47 13.80 -0.62
C LEU A 93 -9.07 14.46 -0.68
N PRO A 94 -8.36 14.60 0.46
CA PRO A 94 -8.77 14.23 1.82
C PRO A 94 -9.80 15.22 2.39
N PHE A 95 -10.17 15.10 3.67
CA PHE A 95 -11.16 15.99 4.28
C PHE A 95 -10.62 17.41 4.40
N ASN A 96 -11.06 18.28 3.50
CA ASN A 96 -10.61 19.65 3.39
C ASN A 96 -11.77 20.63 3.10
N MET A 97 -11.50 21.92 2.92
CA MET A 97 -12.55 22.91 2.66
C MET A 97 -13.37 22.63 1.40
N ASN A 98 -12.80 21.99 0.37
CA ASN A 98 -13.58 21.53 -0.79
C ASN A 98 -14.65 20.52 -0.38
N THR A 99 -14.31 19.57 0.49
CA THR A 99 -15.26 18.60 1.05
C THR A 99 -16.34 19.29 1.87
N PHE A 100 -15.95 20.17 2.80
CA PHE A 100 -16.87 20.80 3.74
C PHE A 100 -17.82 21.77 3.03
N SER A 101 -17.30 22.57 2.10
CA SER A 101 -18.10 23.50 1.31
C SER A 101 -19.14 22.74 0.47
N LYS A 102 -18.75 21.63 -0.17
CA LYS A 102 -19.69 20.77 -0.92
C LYS A 102 -20.72 20.09 -0.01
N MET A 103 -20.33 19.71 1.21
CA MET A 103 -21.19 18.97 2.13
C MET A 103 -22.21 19.87 2.85
N TRP A 104 -21.82 21.08 3.24
CA TRP A 104 -22.60 21.94 4.12
C TRP A 104 -22.87 23.34 3.59
N GLY A 105 -22.30 23.71 2.43
CA GLY A 105 -22.42 25.06 1.88
C GLY A 105 -21.62 26.13 2.65
N VAL A 106 -20.71 25.71 3.54
CA VAL A 106 -19.84 26.62 4.30
C VAL A 106 -18.78 27.25 3.40
N ALA A 107 -18.39 28.49 3.70
CA ALA A 107 -17.41 29.24 2.91
C ALA A 107 -16.11 29.50 3.70
N THR A 108 -16.16 29.47 5.03
CA THR A 108 -15.01 29.80 5.89
C THR A 108 -14.54 28.62 6.73
N PRO A 109 -13.23 28.54 7.05
CA PRO A 109 -12.66 27.60 8.01
C PRO A 109 -13.41 27.53 9.34
N LYS A 110 -13.85 28.69 9.85
CA LYS A 110 -14.57 28.79 11.13
C LYS A 110 -15.92 28.08 11.07
N GLU A 111 -16.73 28.35 10.04
CA GLU A 111 -18.02 27.69 9.85
C GLU A 111 -17.88 26.17 9.72
N ALA A 112 -16.86 25.71 8.98
CA ALA A 112 -16.58 24.28 8.85
C ALA A 112 -16.20 23.65 10.20
N ALA A 113 -15.35 24.31 10.99
CA ALA A 113 -14.94 23.84 12.31
C ALA A 113 -16.12 23.80 13.29
N GLU A 114 -17.00 24.81 13.26
CA GLU A 114 -18.21 24.86 14.07
C GLU A 114 -19.18 23.72 13.71
N LYS A 115 -19.36 23.43 12.41
CA LYS A 115 -20.18 22.29 11.94
C LYS A 115 -19.62 20.95 12.37
N ILE A 116 -18.31 20.74 12.26
CA ILE A 116 -17.67 19.51 12.76
C ILE A 116 -17.85 19.40 14.28
N ALA A 117 -17.60 20.47 15.03
CA ALA A 117 -17.74 20.48 16.49
C ALA A 117 -19.18 20.20 16.94
N GLU A 118 -20.17 20.73 16.22
CA GLU A 118 -21.59 20.42 16.43
C GLU A 118 -21.86 18.92 16.30
N GLN A 119 -21.40 18.29 15.20
CA GLN A 119 -21.67 16.88 14.92
C GLN A 119 -20.91 15.91 15.82
N ARG A 120 -19.69 16.27 16.27
CA ARG A 120 -18.89 15.45 17.19
C ARG A 120 -19.61 15.19 18.52
N LYS A 121 -20.55 16.06 18.93
CA LYS A 121 -21.36 15.89 20.15
C LYS A 121 -22.22 14.61 20.14
N ALA A 122 -22.38 13.96 18.98
CA ALA A 122 -23.07 12.68 18.87
C ALA A 122 -22.34 11.53 19.59
N VAL A 123 -21.06 11.69 19.93
CA VAL A 123 -20.28 10.72 20.71
C VAL A 123 -19.84 11.36 22.01
N SER A 124 -20.18 10.71 23.13
CA SER A 124 -19.77 11.11 24.48
C SER A 124 -18.83 10.06 25.08
N GLY A 125 -17.74 10.51 25.69
CA GLY A 125 -16.75 9.62 26.32
C GLY A 125 -15.70 9.09 25.36
N GLU A 126 -14.95 8.09 25.79
CA GLU A 126 -13.90 7.46 24.97
C GLU A 126 -14.51 6.56 23.89
N PRO A 127 -14.13 6.74 22.61
CA PRO A 127 -14.61 5.88 21.53
C PRO A 127 -14.21 4.42 21.69
N ARG A 128 -15.18 3.50 21.59
CA ARG A 128 -14.98 2.06 21.79
C ARG A 128 -14.84 1.28 20.48
N ASN A 129 -15.27 1.87 19.38
CA ASN A 129 -15.25 1.26 18.05
C ASN A 129 -14.95 2.30 16.97
N LEU A 130 -14.79 1.84 15.73
CA LEU A 130 -14.44 2.68 14.59
C LEU A 130 -15.53 3.72 14.26
N GLU A 131 -16.82 3.37 14.41
CA GLU A 131 -17.92 4.33 14.21
C GLU A 131 -17.81 5.50 15.19
N GLU A 132 -17.73 5.22 16.50
CA GLU A 132 -17.58 6.25 17.53
C GLU A 132 -16.30 7.07 17.33
N GLN A 133 -15.19 6.42 16.94
CA GLN A 133 -13.90 7.09 16.73
C GLN A 133 -13.92 7.99 15.49
N ALA A 134 -14.52 7.55 14.40
CA ALA A 134 -14.63 8.37 13.21
C ALA A 134 -15.54 9.59 13.48
N ILE A 135 -16.71 9.39 14.10
CA ILE A 135 -17.64 10.48 14.41
C ILE A 135 -17.00 11.49 15.38
N SER A 136 -16.26 11.04 16.40
CA SER A 136 -15.56 11.94 17.33
C SER A 136 -14.48 12.79 16.66
N LEU A 137 -13.93 12.33 15.53
CA LEU A 137 -12.93 13.06 14.74
C LEU A 137 -13.53 13.93 13.63
N ILE A 138 -14.55 13.49 12.90
CA ILE A 138 -15.01 14.17 11.68
C ILE A 138 -16.52 14.43 11.60
N GLY A 139 -17.28 14.06 12.64
CA GLY A 139 -18.72 14.25 12.67
C GLY A 139 -19.51 13.20 11.88
N THR A 140 -20.81 13.16 12.12
CA THR A 140 -21.74 12.12 11.63
C THR A 140 -21.89 12.13 10.11
N ASP A 141 -21.92 13.30 9.46
CA ASP A 141 -22.17 13.39 8.01
C ASP A 141 -21.00 12.85 7.20
N ILE A 142 -19.78 13.31 7.51
CA ILE A 142 -18.55 12.83 6.86
C ILE A 142 -18.41 11.32 7.11
N TYR A 143 -18.66 10.87 8.35
CA TYR A 143 -18.64 9.46 8.67
C TYR A 143 -19.62 8.68 7.79
N THR A 144 -20.87 9.11 7.74
CA THR A 144 -21.95 8.41 7.03
C THR A 144 -21.72 8.37 5.52
N LYS A 145 -21.34 9.50 4.93
CA LYS A 145 -21.17 9.61 3.47
C LYS A 145 -19.83 9.07 2.98
N LEU A 146 -18.75 9.29 3.70
CA LEU A 146 -17.39 9.09 3.17
C LEU A 146 -16.61 7.95 3.82
N ILE A 147 -17.01 7.47 4.99
CA ILE A 147 -16.26 6.46 5.76
C ILE A 147 -17.04 5.16 5.91
N LYS A 148 -18.28 5.20 6.38
CA LYS A 148 -19.04 4.04 6.85
C LYS A 148 -19.08 2.91 5.82
N GLY A 149 -19.72 3.14 4.68
CA GLY A 149 -19.87 2.10 3.67
C GLY A 149 -18.55 1.66 3.05
N TYR A 150 -17.58 2.57 2.91
CA TYR A 150 -16.23 2.25 2.42
C TYR A 150 -15.52 1.26 3.37
N THR A 151 -15.47 1.58 4.66
CA THR A 151 -14.84 0.75 5.69
C THR A 151 -15.55 -0.59 5.84
N GLU A 152 -16.89 -0.60 5.88
CA GLU A 152 -17.66 -1.85 6.02
C GLU A 152 -17.42 -2.80 4.85
N LYS A 153 -17.24 -2.29 3.63
CA LYS A 153 -16.84 -3.10 2.47
C LYS A 153 -15.42 -3.62 2.62
N GLN A 154 -14.48 -2.72 2.91
CA GLN A 154 -13.05 -3.07 3.00
C GLN A 154 -12.82 -4.21 4.01
N TRP A 155 -13.48 -4.13 5.17
CA TRP A 155 -13.29 -5.05 6.28
C TRP A 155 -14.33 -6.18 6.37
N GLY A 156 -15.41 -6.10 5.60
CA GLY A 156 -16.50 -7.09 5.64
C GLY A 156 -17.26 -7.14 6.97
N ARG A 157 -17.16 -6.10 7.82
CA ARG A 157 -17.72 -6.04 9.17
C ARG A 157 -18.31 -4.67 9.45
N SER A 158 -19.23 -4.60 10.41
CA SER A 158 -19.80 -3.32 10.85
C SER A 158 -18.71 -2.44 11.48
N CYS A 159 -18.75 -1.12 11.23
CA CYS A 159 -17.87 -0.17 11.91
C CYS A 159 -18.01 -0.21 13.45
N ARG A 160 -19.11 -0.76 13.98
CA ARG A 160 -19.33 -0.96 15.42
C ARG A 160 -18.56 -2.16 16.00
N GLU A 161 -18.13 -3.08 15.15
CA GLU A 161 -17.39 -4.30 15.51
C GLU A 161 -15.88 -4.13 15.27
N LEU A 162 -15.50 -3.04 14.62
CA LEU A 162 -14.11 -2.71 14.31
C LEU A 162 -13.51 -1.90 15.46
N PRO A 163 -12.29 -2.22 15.91
CA PRO A 163 -11.65 -1.50 16.99
C PRO A 163 -11.36 -0.04 16.62
N ALA A 164 -11.48 0.86 17.61
CA ALA A 164 -11.28 2.30 17.42
C ALA A 164 -9.90 2.65 16.84
N PHE A 165 -8.85 1.91 17.22
CA PHE A 165 -7.48 2.22 16.79
C PHE A 165 -7.21 2.01 15.29
N ILE A 166 -8.12 1.38 14.53
CA ILE A 166 -7.99 1.30 13.06
C ILE A 166 -7.92 2.70 12.45
N ILE A 167 -8.62 3.67 13.06
CA ILE A 167 -8.56 5.09 12.68
C ILE A 167 -8.01 5.88 13.86
N LYS A 168 -6.68 5.94 13.99
CA LYS A 168 -6.05 6.79 15.02
C LYS A 168 -6.19 8.28 14.71
N ARG A 169 -6.01 8.66 13.44
CA ARG A 169 -6.10 10.05 12.96
C ARG A 169 -6.63 10.05 11.53
N LEU A 170 -7.49 11.02 11.22
CA LEU A 170 -7.87 11.37 9.85
C LEU A 170 -7.33 12.77 9.59
N PRO A 171 -6.60 13.00 8.49
CA PRO A 171 -6.16 14.34 8.14
C PRO A 171 -7.41 15.19 7.83
N VAL A 172 -7.62 16.22 8.65
CA VAL A 172 -8.67 17.22 8.50
C VAL A 172 -7.97 18.56 8.35
N ARG A 173 -8.15 19.22 7.21
CA ARG A 173 -7.51 20.52 6.93
C ARG A 173 -8.58 21.59 6.71
N TYR A 174 -8.46 22.73 7.37
CA TYR A 174 -9.34 23.88 7.13
C TYR A 174 -8.76 24.82 6.05
N THR A 175 -8.27 24.22 4.97
CA THR A 175 -7.75 24.88 3.77
C THR A 175 -8.35 24.23 2.52
N PHE A 176 -8.37 24.94 1.40
CA PHE A 176 -8.79 24.38 0.10
C PHE A 176 -7.62 23.66 -0.56
N ASP A 177 -7.44 22.39 -0.20
CA ASP A 177 -6.31 21.59 -0.66
C ASP A 177 -6.69 20.11 -0.77
N ASN A 178 -6.66 19.59 -2.00
CA ASN A 178 -6.99 18.19 -2.31
C ASN A 178 -5.77 17.26 -2.32
N ASN A 179 -4.58 17.72 -1.93
CA ASN A 179 -3.41 16.85 -1.86
C ASN A 179 -3.58 15.81 -0.74
N TYR A 180 -3.69 14.53 -1.11
CA TYR A 180 -3.96 13.45 -0.15
C TYR A 180 -2.85 13.24 0.87
N PHE A 181 -1.61 13.49 0.47
CA PHE A 181 -0.43 13.36 1.32
C PHE A 181 0.03 14.74 1.82
N ASN A 182 0.67 14.81 2.98
CA ASN A 182 1.31 16.04 3.46
C ASN A 182 2.79 16.11 3.06
N ASP A 183 3.32 15.00 2.57
CA ASP A 183 4.72 14.81 2.26
C ASP A 183 5.24 15.84 1.26
N ARG A 184 6.47 16.29 1.49
CA ARG A 184 7.17 17.25 0.65
C ARG A 184 7.41 16.74 -0.77
N TYR A 185 7.75 15.46 -0.92
CA TYR A 185 8.01 14.84 -2.20
C TYR A 185 6.90 13.85 -2.53
N GLN A 186 6.36 13.94 -3.75
CA GLN A 186 5.34 13.02 -4.25
C GLN A 186 5.45 12.93 -5.78
N GLY A 187 5.18 11.76 -6.33
CA GLY A 187 5.08 11.57 -7.77
C GLY A 187 4.90 10.11 -8.19
N ILE A 188 4.90 9.91 -9.50
CA ILE A 188 4.89 8.61 -10.17
C ILE A 188 6.15 8.50 -11.03
N PRO A 189 6.88 7.36 -11.02
CA PRO A 189 8.01 7.17 -11.92
C PRO A 189 7.55 7.18 -13.38
N ILE A 190 8.16 8.03 -14.21
CA ILE A 190 7.82 8.15 -15.63
C ILE A 190 8.19 6.86 -16.36
N GLY A 191 7.20 6.17 -16.90
CA GLY A 191 7.33 4.83 -17.47
C GLY A 191 7.10 3.69 -16.46
N GLY A 192 6.52 3.98 -15.30
CA GLY A 192 6.08 3.00 -14.31
C GLY A 192 7.18 2.50 -13.36
N TYR A 193 6.75 1.88 -12.26
CA TYR A 193 7.64 1.36 -11.21
C TYR A 193 8.58 0.25 -11.69
N ASN A 194 8.27 -0.41 -12.81
CA ASN A 194 9.15 -1.39 -13.41
C ASN A 194 10.53 -0.80 -13.75
N LYS A 195 10.61 0.49 -14.10
CA LYS A 195 11.91 1.16 -14.32
C LYS A 195 12.75 1.26 -13.05
N LEU A 196 12.12 1.66 -11.94
CA LEU A 196 12.78 1.70 -10.63
C LEU A 196 13.29 0.31 -10.24
N ILE A 197 12.44 -0.72 -10.36
CA ILE A 197 12.81 -2.10 -10.02
C ILE A 197 13.92 -2.63 -10.94
N ALA A 198 13.86 -2.35 -12.24
CA ALA A 198 14.90 -2.74 -13.19
C ALA A 198 16.25 -2.08 -12.88
N GLY A 199 16.25 -0.79 -12.51
CA GLY A 199 17.47 -0.09 -12.10
C GLY A 199 18.06 -0.65 -10.80
N LEU A 200 17.22 -0.98 -9.81
CA LEU A 200 17.68 -1.61 -8.57
C LEU A 200 18.28 -2.99 -8.81
N LEU A 201 17.68 -3.79 -9.69
CA LEU A 201 18.10 -5.16 -9.98
C LEU A 201 19.10 -5.27 -11.14
N ASP A 202 19.60 -4.15 -11.66
CA ASP A 202 20.52 -4.16 -12.80
C ASP A 202 21.77 -5.01 -12.50
N GLY A 203 22.10 -5.91 -13.42
CA GLY A 203 23.17 -6.90 -13.32
C GLY A 203 23.15 -7.76 -12.05
N ILE A 204 21.97 -8.03 -11.47
CA ILE A 204 21.74 -9.03 -10.43
C ILE A 204 20.98 -10.21 -11.05
N GLU A 205 21.35 -11.44 -10.71
CA GLU A 205 20.60 -12.60 -11.18
C GLU A 205 19.25 -12.69 -10.47
N VAL A 206 18.18 -12.75 -11.25
CA VAL A 206 16.80 -12.88 -10.75
C VAL A 206 16.15 -14.10 -11.39
N ARG A 207 15.57 -14.98 -10.57
CA ARG A 207 14.82 -16.16 -11.02
C ARG A 207 13.35 -16.02 -10.63
N THR A 208 12.50 -15.76 -11.60
CA THR A 208 11.03 -15.71 -11.45
C THR A 208 10.41 -17.10 -11.50
N GLY A 209 9.16 -17.23 -11.06
CA GLY A 209 8.45 -18.52 -11.00
C GLY A 209 8.95 -19.49 -9.92
N VAL A 210 9.78 -19.02 -8.98
CA VAL A 210 10.39 -19.85 -7.94
C VAL A 210 9.79 -19.56 -6.57
N ASP A 211 8.99 -20.49 -6.05
CA ASP A 211 8.53 -20.43 -4.65
C ASP A 211 9.58 -21.04 -3.70
N TYR A 212 10.40 -20.17 -3.10
CA TYR A 212 11.44 -20.58 -2.14
C TYR A 212 10.93 -21.46 -1.00
N ASN A 213 9.71 -21.26 -0.50
CA ASN A 213 9.21 -22.09 0.59
C ASN A 213 8.95 -23.53 0.11
N ALA A 214 8.47 -23.70 -1.12
CA ALA A 214 8.22 -25.01 -1.71
C ALA A 214 9.51 -25.76 -2.10
N CYS A 215 10.56 -25.04 -2.51
CA CYS A 215 11.81 -25.62 -3.03
C CYS A 215 13.03 -25.33 -2.15
N ARG A 216 12.85 -25.04 -0.86
CA ARG A 216 13.93 -24.59 0.05
C ARG A 216 15.18 -25.48 0.01
N GLN A 217 14.99 -26.79 -0.10
CA GLN A 217 16.09 -27.76 -0.15
C GLN A 217 16.96 -27.63 -1.41
N GLU A 218 16.39 -27.24 -2.54
CA GLU A 218 17.14 -27.03 -3.80
C GLU A 218 18.11 -25.85 -3.69
N TYR A 219 17.80 -24.89 -2.82
CA TYR A 219 18.60 -23.69 -2.59
C TYR A 219 19.46 -23.77 -1.32
N ALA A 220 19.44 -24.90 -0.61
CA ALA A 220 20.24 -25.12 0.58
C ALA A 220 21.74 -25.01 0.26
N GLY A 221 22.47 -24.16 0.99
CA GLY A 221 23.89 -23.93 0.77
C GLY A 221 24.24 -23.11 -0.48
N MET A 222 23.26 -22.61 -1.24
CA MET A 222 23.55 -21.73 -2.38
C MET A 222 24.06 -20.35 -1.96
N ALA A 223 23.70 -19.89 -0.75
CA ALA A 223 24.15 -18.61 -0.20
C ALA A 223 24.53 -18.70 1.29
N ARG A 224 25.36 -17.76 1.75
CA ARG A 224 25.77 -17.63 3.16
C ARG A 224 24.63 -17.12 4.05
N HIS A 225 23.82 -16.21 3.52
CA HIS A 225 22.66 -15.63 4.19
C HIS A 225 21.43 -15.64 3.29
N VAL A 226 20.26 -15.80 3.89
CA VAL A 226 18.97 -15.64 3.23
C VAL A 226 18.32 -14.35 3.71
N VAL A 227 17.81 -13.54 2.80
CA VAL A 227 16.95 -12.39 3.11
C VAL A 227 15.54 -12.77 2.73
N TYR A 228 14.65 -12.90 3.72
CA TYR A 228 13.29 -13.36 3.51
C TYR A 228 12.30 -12.21 3.62
N THR A 229 11.60 -11.93 2.51
CA THR A 229 10.58 -10.86 2.44
C THR A 229 9.15 -11.39 2.27
N GLY A 230 8.98 -12.72 2.28
CA GLY A 230 7.68 -13.38 2.25
C GLY A 230 6.96 -13.35 3.59
N ALA A 231 5.81 -14.02 3.68
CA ALA A 231 5.02 -14.06 4.92
C ALA A 231 5.72 -14.90 5.99
N ILE A 232 5.95 -14.32 7.17
CA ILE A 232 6.73 -14.95 8.25
C ILE A 232 6.10 -16.25 8.76
N ASP A 233 4.78 -16.32 8.83
CA ASP A 233 4.06 -17.54 9.20
C ASP A 233 4.24 -18.64 8.15
N ALA A 234 4.21 -18.30 6.87
CA ALA A 234 4.47 -19.22 5.77
C ALA A 234 5.92 -19.74 5.75
N TYR A 235 6.90 -18.93 6.16
CA TYR A 235 8.30 -19.38 6.31
C TYR A 235 8.42 -20.54 7.31
N PHE A 236 7.58 -20.54 8.35
CA PHE A 236 7.55 -21.51 9.44
C PHE A 236 6.45 -22.56 9.27
N ASP A 237 5.99 -22.80 8.04
CA ASP A 237 4.94 -23.77 7.67
C ASP A 237 3.65 -23.62 8.50
N TYR A 238 3.32 -22.38 8.88
CA TYR A 238 2.15 -22.03 9.69
C TYR A 238 2.06 -22.78 11.03
N GLN A 239 3.19 -23.24 11.59
CA GLN A 239 3.23 -24.12 12.77
C GLN A 239 2.57 -23.53 14.03
N LEU A 240 2.41 -22.21 14.13
CA LEU A 240 1.75 -21.53 15.26
C LEU A 240 0.32 -21.05 14.94
N GLY A 241 -0.15 -21.28 13.71
CA GLY A 241 -1.38 -20.73 13.14
C GLY A 241 -1.12 -19.70 12.03
N GLN A 242 -2.18 -19.26 11.35
CA GLN A 242 -2.08 -18.33 10.22
C GLN A 242 -2.31 -16.88 10.68
N LEU A 243 -1.48 -15.96 10.20
CA LEU A 243 -1.72 -14.53 10.35
C LEU A 243 -2.85 -14.11 9.40
N GLU A 244 -3.81 -13.34 9.91
CA GLU A 244 -4.98 -12.92 9.15
C GLU A 244 -4.65 -11.71 8.26
N TYR A 245 -5.08 -11.76 7.00
CA TYR A 245 -4.99 -10.63 6.07
C TYR A 245 -6.35 -10.31 5.46
N ARG A 246 -6.50 -9.10 4.93
CA ARG A 246 -7.51 -8.79 3.91
C ARG A 246 -6.89 -8.97 2.53
N GLY A 247 -7.64 -9.65 1.67
CA GLY A 247 -7.34 -9.80 0.25
C GLY A 247 -7.94 -8.67 -0.57
N LEU A 248 -7.47 -8.55 -1.81
CA LEU A 248 -8.06 -7.72 -2.84
C LEU A 248 -8.16 -8.52 -4.12
N ARG A 249 -9.20 -8.23 -4.90
CA ARG A 249 -9.40 -8.75 -6.25
C ARG A 249 -9.54 -7.56 -7.20
N PHE A 250 -8.77 -7.60 -8.28
CA PHE A 250 -8.73 -6.52 -9.27
C PHE A 250 -9.32 -7.02 -10.58
N GLU A 251 -10.27 -6.27 -11.12
CA GLU A 251 -10.83 -6.52 -12.45
C GLU A 251 -10.49 -5.35 -13.36
N THR A 252 -9.60 -5.58 -14.32
CA THR A 252 -9.15 -4.56 -15.27
C THR A 252 -9.87 -4.73 -16.60
N GLU A 253 -10.46 -3.65 -17.11
CA GLU A 253 -11.09 -3.60 -18.43
C GLU A 253 -10.48 -2.49 -19.30
N ARG A 254 -10.43 -2.76 -20.61
CA ARG A 254 -10.09 -1.76 -21.63
C ARG A 254 -11.38 -1.13 -22.15
N LEU A 255 -11.39 0.19 -22.30
CA LEU A 255 -12.53 0.94 -22.78
C LEU A 255 -12.16 1.78 -24.00
N GLU A 256 -13.01 1.77 -25.03
CA GLU A 256 -12.92 2.62 -26.23
C GLU A 256 -13.37 4.07 -25.91
N LYS A 257 -12.71 4.70 -24.95
CA LYS A 257 -12.91 6.10 -24.57
C LYS A 257 -11.60 6.72 -24.09
N VAL A 258 -11.43 8.01 -24.36
CA VAL A 258 -10.23 8.75 -23.97
C VAL A 258 -10.14 8.93 -22.45
N ASN A 259 -11.27 9.15 -21.79
CA ASN A 259 -11.35 9.44 -20.36
C ASN A 259 -12.65 8.86 -19.78
N HIS A 260 -12.54 8.03 -18.74
CA HIS A 260 -13.67 7.37 -18.10
C HIS A 260 -14.24 8.18 -16.93
N GLN A 261 -13.39 8.64 -16.02
CA GLN A 261 -13.80 9.22 -14.75
C GLN A 261 -13.07 10.52 -14.38
N GLY A 262 -12.05 10.92 -15.15
CA GLY A 262 -11.36 12.20 -15.02
C GLY A 262 -10.43 12.34 -13.81
N VAL A 263 -10.18 11.25 -13.08
CA VAL A 263 -9.27 11.19 -11.93
C VAL A 263 -8.65 9.80 -11.85
N ALA A 264 -7.40 9.69 -11.38
CA ALA A 264 -6.75 8.38 -11.28
C ALA A 264 -7.46 7.46 -10.28
N VAL A 265 -7.94 7.98 -9.15
CA VAL A 265 -8.57 7.20 -8.08
C VAL A 265 -9.93 7.78 -7.72
N MET A 266 -10.98 6.97 -7.91
CA MET A 266 -12.33 7.26 -7.42
C MET A 266 -12.76 6.20 -6.40
N ASN A 267 -13.04 6.63 -5.17
CA ASN A 267 -13.58 5.80 -4.11
C ASN A 267 -15.11 5.76 -4.21
N TYR A 268 -15.70 4.58 -4.09
CA TYR A 268 -17.14 4.41 -3.99
C TYR A 268 -17.48 4.11 -2.54
N THR A 269 -18.12 5.04 -1.84
CA THR A 269 -18.26 4.97 -0.37
C THR A 269 -19.59 4.39 0.07
N GLU A 270 -20.50 4.14 -0.87
CA GLU A 270 -21.75 3.42 -0.62
C GLU A 270 -21.49 1.90 -0.44
N ARG A 271 -22.14 1.30 0.56
CA ARG A 271 -21.97 -0.12 0.90
C ARG A 271 -22.51 -1.07 -0.18
N GLN A 272 -23.56 -0.66 -0.87
CA GLN A 272 -24.24 -1.45 -1.90
C GLN A 272 -23.40 -1.62 -3.18
N VAL A 273 -22.46 -0.70 -3.43
CA VAL A 273 -21.52 -0.81 -4.57
C VAL A 273 -20.43 -1.81 -4.20
N PRO A 274 -20.28 -2.94 -4.92
CA PRO A 274 -19.44 -4.06 -4.48
C PRO A 274 -17.94 -3.77 -4.46
N TYR A 275 -17.44 -2.89 -5.34
CA TYR A 275 -16.05 -2.45 -5.36
C TYR A 275 -15.82 -1.24 -4.44
N THR A 276 -14.62 -1.11 -3.89
CA THR A 276 -14.18 0.04 -3.07
C THR A 276 -13.71 1.19 -3.93
N ARG A 277 -13.04 0.90 -5.05
CA ARG A 277 -12.42 1.90 -5.92
C ARG A 277 -12.53 1.55 -7.40
N VAL A 278 -12.49 2.58 -8.23
CA VAL A 278 -12.15 2.50 -9.66
C VAL A 278 -10.86 3.29 -9.88
N ILE A 279 -9.88 2.64 -10.49
CA ILE A 279 -8.58 3.22 -10.83
C ILE A 279 -8.54 3.43 -12.34
N GLU A 280 -8.29 4.64 -12.81
CA GLU A 280 -8.07 4.94 -14.23
C GLU A 280 -6.59 5.30 -14.44
N HIS A 281 -5.82 4.31 -14.90
CA HIS A 281 -4.36 4.28 -14.76
C HIS A 281 -3.62 5.38 -15.52
N LYS A 282 -4.14 5.79 -16.70
CA LYS A 282 -3.47 6.81 -17.53
C LYS A 282 -3.29 8.15 -16.82
N HIS A 283 -4.14 8.47 -15.84
CA HIS A 283 -4.05 9.74 -15.12
C HIS A 283 -2.83 9.83 -14.21
N PHE A 284 -2.19 8.71 -13.83
CA PHE A 284 -0.95 8.73 -13.06
C PHE A 284 0.23 9.35 -13.82
N GLU A 285 0.21 9.29 -15.14
CA GLU A 285 1.26 9.81 -16.02
C GLU A 285 0.72 10.81 -17.06
N PHE A 286 -0.42 11.44 -16.78
CA PHE A 286 -1.05 12.45 -17.65
C PHE A 286 -1.30 11.97 -19.09
N GLY A 287 -1.62 10.68 -19.26
CA GLY A 287 -1.73 10.01 -20.56
C GLY A 287 -2.88 10.55 -21.43
N THR A 288 -2.63 10.64 -22.73
CA THR A 288 -3.54 11.21 -23.75
C THR A 288 -4.01 10.17 -24.79
N GLN A 289 -3.78 8.88 -24.53
CA GLN A 289 -4.11 7.79 -25.44
C GLN A 289 -5.60 7.79 -25.82
N PRO A 290 -5.99 7.30 -27.01
CA PRO A 290 -7.40 7.30 -27.44
C PRO A 290 -8.29 6.34 -26.65
N VAL A 291 -7.69 5.45 -25.86
CA VAL A 291 -8.33 4.38 -25.07
C VAL A 291 -7.96 4.52 -23.61
N THR A 292 -8.68 3.86 -22.71
CA THR A 292 -8.35 3.88 -21.27
C THR A 292 -8.50 2.50 -20.66
N TYR A 293 -7.68 2.22 -19.65
CA TYR A 293 -7.79 1.03 -18.82
C TYR A 293 -8.27 1.45 -17.44
N ILE A 294 -9.33 0.79 -16.98
CA ILE A 294 -9.81 0.98 -15.62
C ILE A 294 -9.73 -0.33 -14.84
N THR A 295 -9.48 -0.22 -13.54
CA THR A 295 -9.50 -1.36 -12.62
C THR A 295 -10.52 -1.13 -11.53
N ARG A 296 -11.44 -2.08 -11.36
CA ARG A 296 -12.31 -2.16 -10.18
C ARG A 296 -11.61 -2.96 -9.10
N GLU A 297 -11.50 -2.37 -7.91
CA GLU A 297 -10.92 -3.01 -6.72
C GLU A 297 -12.04 -3.55 -5.84
N TYR A 298 -12.02 -4.86 -5.58
CA TYR A 298 -12.98 -5.54 -4.71
C TYR A 298 -12.26 -6.02 -3.44
N PRO A 299 -12.82 -5.76 -2.25
CA PRO A 299 -12.36 -6.39 -1.04
C PRO A 299 -12.63 -7.89 -1.11
N ALA A 300 -11.69 -8.69 -0.63
CA ALA A 300 -11.81 -10.14 -0.59
C ALA A 300 -11.32 -10.69 0.76
N ASP A 301 -11.87 -11.84 1.14
CA ASP A 301 -11.25 -12.64 2.18
C ASP A 301 -9.93 -13.21 1.64
N TRP A 302 -8.90 -13.22 2.48
CA TRP A 302 -7.61 -13.80 2.12
C TRP A 302 -7.56 -15.26 2.53
N GLN A 303 -6.92 -16.08 1.70
CA GLN A 303 -6.58 -17.47 2.02
C GLN A 303 -5.09 -17.73 1.78
N PRO A 304 -4.50 -18.74 2.45
CA PRO A 304 -3.13 -19.16 2.19
C PRO A 304 -2.87 -19.37 0.69
N GLY A 305 -1.68 -18.95 0.23
CA GLY A 305 -1.30 -18.97 -1.18
C GLY A 305 -1.76 -17.73 -1.97
N GLN A 306 -2.79 -17.01 -1.51
CA GLN A 306 -3.22 -15.76 -2.15
C GLN A 306 -2.31 -14.58 -1.79
N THR A 307 -2.36 -13.51 -2.58
CA THR A 307 -1.64 -12.27 -2.25
C THR A 307 -2.27 -11.65 -1.01
N ALA A 308 -1.50 -11.61 0.08
CA ALA A 308 -1.82 -10.82 1.26
C ALA A 308 -1.68 -9.32 0.90
N TYR A 309 -2.66 -8.48 1.26
CA TYR A 309 -2.62 -7.03 1.05
C TYR A 309 -2.57 -6.28 2.38
N TYR A 310 -3.61 -6.35 3.20
CA TYR A 310 -3.65 -5.61 4.48
C TYR A 310 -3.54 -6.56 5.67
N PRO A 311 -2.55 -6.40 6.57
CA PRO A 311 -2.53 -7.18 7.81
C PRO A 311 -3.71 -6.79 8.69
N VAL A 312 -4.34 -7.79 9.33
CA VAL A 312 -5.39 -7.55 10.32
C VAL A 312 -4.72 -7.26 11.67
N ASN A 313 -4.49 -5.99 11.97
CA ASN A 313 -3.75 -5.53 13.15
C ASN A 313 -4.61 -5.55 14.43
N ASN A 314 -5.06 -6.71 14.88
CA ASN A 314 -5.73 -6.89 16.18
C ASN A 314 -4.83 -7.62 17.19
N ASP A 315 -5.19 -7.59 18.47
CA ASP A 315 -4.38 -8.17 19.56
C ASP A 315 -4.07 -9.65 19.34
N LYS A 316 -5.05 -10.42 18.82
CA LYS A 316 -4.88 -11.84 18.47
C LYS A 316 -3.75 -12.04 17.46
N ASN A 317 -3.76 -11.29 16.35
CA ASN A 317 -2.75 -11.42 15.30
C ASN A 317 -1.40 -10.84 15.73
N GLN A 318 -1.38 -9.77 16.53
CA GLN A 318 -0.11 -9.24 17.06
C GLN A 318 0.56 -10.22 18.02
N ALA A 319 -0.20 -10.83 18.93
CA ALA A 319 0.32 -11.89 19.81
C ALA A 319 0.83 -13.10 19.01
N LEU A 320 0.16 -13.45 17.90
CA LEU A 320 0.63 -14.51 17.00
C LEU A 320 1.92 -14.12 16.28
N TYR A 321 1.98 -12.92 15.72
CA TYR A 321 3.17 -12.39 15.06
C TYR A 321 4.37 -12.36 16.01
N GLU A 322 4.21 -11.91 17.26
CA GLU A 322 5.28 -11.90 18.27
C GLU A 322 5.84 -13.29 18.56
N ARG A 323 5.02 -14.34 18.46
CA ARG A 323 5.51 -15.73 18.60
C ARG A 323 6.34 -16.14 17.38
N TYR A 324 5.93 -15.77 16.16
CA TYR A 324 6.73 -15.98 14.96
C TYR A 324 8.02 -15.16 14.93
N ALA A 325 7.98 -13.90 15.37
CA ALA A 325 9.15 -13.04 15.48
C ALA A 325 10.19 -13.63 16.43
N ARG A 326 9.77 -14.29 17.52
CA ARG A 326 10.67 -15.04 18.41
C ARG A 326 11.30 -16.26 17.74
N LEU A 327 10.58 -16.97 16.87
CA LEU A 327 11.17 -18.05 16.07
C LEU A 327 12.18 -17.50 15.06
N ALA A 328 11.83 -16.40 14.36
CA ALA A 328 12.71 -15.71 13.42
C ALA A 328 14.01 -15.22 14.09
N ALA A 329 13.95 -14.75 15.34
CA ALA A 329 15.14 -14.35 16.09
C ALA A 329 16.11 -15.53 16.37
N GLY A 330 15.64 -16.77 16.30
CA GLY A 330 16.48 -17.97 16.42
C GLY A 330 17.20 -18.39 15.14
N GLU A 331 16.84 -17.82 13.99
CA GLU A 331 17.39 -18.16 12.67
C GLU A 331 18.70 -17.42 12.40
N LYS A 332 19.83 -18.11 12.59
CA LYS A 332 21.17 -17.47 12.55
C LYS A 332 21.60 -16.93 11.19
N HIS A 333 21.06 -17.49 10.10
CA HIS A 333 21.47 -17.16 8.74
C HIS A 333 20.34 -16.54 7.91
N VAL A 334 19.23 -16.15 8.55
CA VAL A 334 18.07 -15.57 7.87
C VAL A 334 17.75 -14.18 8.40
N ILE A 335 17.58 -13.25 7.48
CA ILE A 335 17.28 -11.86 7.72
C ILE A 335 15.84 -11.64 7.27
N PHE A 336 14.94 -11.38 8.21
CA PHE A 336 13.55 -11.06 7.92
C PHE A 336 13.38 -9.55 7.74
N GLY A 337 12.62 -9.13 6.73
CA GLY A 337 12.31 -7.72 6.51
C GLY A 337 11.26 -7.47 5.43
N GLY A 338 10.62 -6.31 5.50
CA GLY A 338 9.55 -5.91 4.59
C GLY A 338 8.16 -6.30 5.09
N ARG A 339 7.13 -5.78 4.41
CA ARG A 339 5.74 -5.81 4.89
C ARG A 339 5.21 -7.18 5.32
N LEU A 340 5.54 -8.26 4.61
CA LEU A 340 5.03 -9.60 4.90
C LEU A 340 5.81 -10.29 6.01
N ALA A 341 7.14 -10.14 6.01
CA ALA A 341 8.01 -10.75 7.00
C ALA A 341 7.88 -10.08 8.38
N GLU A 342 7.54 -8.78 8.38
CA GLU A 342 7.34 -8.01 9.60
C GLU A 342 5.87 -7.83 9.99
N TYR A 343 4.94 -8.41 9.22
CA TYR A 343 3.49 -8.27 9.43
C TYR A 343 3.04 -6.81 9.61
N LYS A 344 3.52 -5.92 8.75
CA LYS A 344 3.26 -4.48 8.79
C LYS A 344 2.67 -3.96 7.50
N TYR A 345 1.85 -2.93 7.62
CA TYR A 345 1.51 -2.09 6.48
C TYR A 345 2.59 -1.01 6.35
N TYR A 346 3.31 -1.03 5.23
CA TYR A 346 4.35 -0.06 4.92
C TYR A 346 3.96 0.73 3.68
N ASP A 347 4.16 2.04 3.73
CA ASP A 347 4.27 2.85 2.53
C ASP A 347 5.61 2.55 1.83
N MET A 348 5.75 3.00 0.57
CA MET A 348 6.90 2.61 -0.26
C MET A 348 8.21 3.20 0.25
N ASP A 349 8.19 4.41 0.78
CA ASP A 349 9.36 5.07 1.34
C ASP A 349 9.82 4.41 2.66
N ASP A 350 8.88 4.05 3.53
CA ASP A 350 9.17 3.33 4.78
C ASP A 350 9.86 1.99 4.52
N VAL A 351 9.41 1.22 3.53
CA VAL A 351 10.03 -0.08 3.23
C VAL A 351 11.41 0.07 2.60
N ILE A 352 11.63 1.12 1.80
CA ILE A 352 12.95 1.46 1.25
C ILE A 352 13.88 1.88 2.39
N ARG A 353 13.42 2.78 3.27
CA ARG A 353 14.15 3.21 4.47
C ARG A 353 14.52 2.04 5.37
N SER A 354 13.59 1.11 5.61
CA SER A 354 13.82 -0.12 6.37
C SER A 354 14.93 -0.97 5.74
N ALA A 355 14.89 -1.18 4.43
CA ALA A 355 15.93 -1.93 3.71
C ALA A 355 17.30 -1.26 3.78
N LEU A 356 17.37 0.06 3.54
CA LEU A 356 18.62 0.84 3.63
C LEU A 356 19.23 0.78 5.04
N ASN A 357 18.40 0.90 6.08
CA ASN A 357 18.87 0.79 7.46
C ASN A 357 19.42 -0.60 7.75
N ARG A 358 18.71 -1.67 7.35
CA ARG A 358 19.20 -3.04 7.55
C ARG A 358 20.52 -3.30 6.83
N VAL A 359 20.69 -2.78 5.62
CA VAL A 359 21.96 -2.88 4.89
C VAL A 359 23.09 -2.20 5.67
N ARG A 360 22.86 -0.98 6.18
CA ARG A 360 23.85 -0.24 6.98
C ARG A 360 24.26 -1.00 8.22
N GLU A 361 23.31 -1.59 8.95
CA GLU A 361 23.57 -2.43 10.13
C GLU A 361 24.45 -3.65 9.82
N ILE A 362 24.33 -4.22 8.61
CA ILE A 362 25.10 -5.40 8.20
C ILE A 362 26.50 -5.04 7.71
N LEU A 363 26.65 -3.86 7.09
CA LEU A 363 27.92 -3.41 6.53
C LEU A 363 28.79 -2.62 7.52
N SER A 364 28.24 -2.15 8.63
CA SER A 364 28.98 -1.59 9.77
C SER A 364 29.73 -2.67 10.52
#